data_AF-A0A9D2I0E8-F1
#
_entry.id   AF-A0A9D2I0E8-F1
#
_cell.length_a   1.000
_cell.length_b   1.000
_cell.length_c   1.000
_cell.angle_alpha   90.00
_cell.angle_beta   90.00
_cell.angle_gamma   90.00
#
_symmetry.space_group_name_H-M   'P 1'
#
loop_
_entity.id
_entity.type
_entity.pdbx_description
1 polymer ?
#
loop_
_entity_poly.entity_id
_entity_poly.type
_entity_poly.pdbx_seq_one_letter_code
_entity_poly.pdbx_strand_id
1 'polypeptide(L)' 'MFFKKKDIPRIKIRSNVIQFDEMGYPLRLCIFSDGEQRWVDTYEKEGDVVLKWEEE' A
#
# COMPACT_ATOMS: atom_id res chain seq x y z
N MET A 1 -34.80 -8.09 -2.79
CA MET A 1 -33.41 -8.56 -2.98
C MET A 1 -32.51 -7.56 -2.29
N PHE A 2 -31.92 -7.91 -1.14
CA PHE A 2 -31.05 -7.01 -0.38
C PHE A 2 -29.61 -7.19 -0.88
N PHE A 3 -29.07 -6.20 -1.59
CA PHE A 3 -27.65 -6.16 -1.89
C PHE A 3 -26.91 -5.84 -0.60
N LYS A 4 -26.28 -6.85 0.03
CA LYS A 4 -25.28 -6.59 1.08
C LYS A 4 -24.23 -5.67 0.46
N LYS A 5 -24.10 -4.45 0.98
CA LYS A 5 -22.92 -3.62 0.71
C LYS A 5 -21.71 -4.48 1.06
N LYS A 6 -20.88 -4.79 0.06
CA LYS A 6 -19.56 -5.37 0.35
C LYS A 6 -18.85 -4.37 1.24
N ASP A 7 -18.50 -4.77 2.45
CA ASP A 7 -17.64 -3.95 3.31
C ASP A 7 -16.34 -3.72 2.56
N ILE A 8 -16.10 -2.47 2.17
CA ILE A 8 -14.87 -2.09 1.48
C ILE A 8 -13.77 -2.05 2.55
N PRO A 9 -12.73 -2.89 2.45
CA PRO A 9 -11.66 -2.91 3.43
C PRO A 9 -11.00 -1.54 3.54
N ARG A 10 -10.69 -1.11 4.76
CA ARG A 10 -10.04 0.18 5.03
C ARG A 10 -8.59 -0.04 5.45
N ILE A 11 -7.73 0.94 5.19
CA ILE A 11 -6.35 0.92 5.67
C ILE A 11 -6.35 1.00 7.20
N LYS A 12 -5.74 0.02 7.87
CA LYS A 12 -5.59 -0.03 9.33
C LYS A 12 -4.20 0.43 9.76
N ILE A 13 -3.17 0.06 9.01
CA ILE A 13 -1.76 0.38 9.32
C ILE A 13 -1.06 0.83 8.03
N ARG A 14 -0.22 1.86 8.16
CA ARG A 14 0.70 2.32 7.11
C ARG A 14 2.13 2.09 7.58
N SER A 15 2.93 1.38 6.78
CA SER A 15 4.37 1.25 7.04
C SER A 15 5.11 2.52 6.61
N ASN A 16 6.39 2.63 6.95
CA ASN A 16 7.32 3.57 6.34
C ASN A 16 7.99 3.00 5.07
N VAL A 17 7.53 1.85 4.57
CA VAL A 17 8.11 1.21 3.38
C VAL A 17 7.40 1.70 2.14
N ILE A 18 8.18 2.17 1.16
CA ILE A 18 7.70 2.55 -0.17
C ILE A 18 8.45 1.81 -1.26
N GLN A 19 7.83 1.67 -2.42
CA GLN A 19 8.48 1.29 -3.68
C GLN A 19 7.95 2.19 -4.79
N PHE A 20 8.65 2.24 -5.92
CA PHE A 20 8.19 2.97 -7.09
C PHE A 20 7.62 1.99 -8.11
N ASP A 21 6.48 2.34 -8.71
CA ASP A 21 5.98 1.61 -9.87
C ASP A 21 6.83 1.89 -11.12
N GLU A 22 6.48 1.24 -12.24
CA GLU A 22 7.19 1.38 -13.51
C GLU A 22 7.16 2.81 -14.07
N MET A 23 6.20 3.64 -13.64
CA MET A 23 6.06 5.04 -14.03
C MET A 23 6.78 6.00 -13.07
N GLY A 24 7.36 5.49 -11.98
CA GLY A 24 8.03 6.28 -10.96
C GLY A 24 7.10 6.90 -9.92
N TYR A 25 5.87 6.39 -9.76
CA TYR A 25 4.98 6.83 -8.68
C TYR A 25 5.22 6.02 -7.40
N PRO A 26 5.26 6.68 -6.22
CA PRO A 26 5.51 6.00 -4.97
C PRO A 26 4.25 5.28 -4.46
N LEU A 27 4.43 4.00 -4.14
CA LEU A 27 3.44 3.13 -3.53
C LEU A 27 3.88 2.77 -2.10
N ARG A 28 2.95 2.77 -1.14
CA ARG A 28 3.20 2.42 0.26
C ARG A 28 2.55 1.10 0.62
N LEU A 29 3.29 0.24 1.30
CA LEU A 29 2.74 -1.02 1.81
C LEU A 29 1.83 -0.73 3.02
N CYS A 30 0.56 -1.09 2.89
CA CYS A 30 -0.48 -0.88 3.90
C CYS A 30 -1.13 -2.22 4.30
N ILE A 31 -1.49 -2.36 5.57
CA ILE A 31 -2.30 -3.48 6.07
C ILE A 31 -3.75 -3.01 6.17
N PHE A 32 -4.65 -3.74 5.53
CA PHE A 32 -6.07 -3.45 5.51
C PHE A 32 -6.82 -4.13 6.66
N SER A 33 -8.07 -3.72 6.88
CA SER A 33 -8.94 -4.24 7.96
C SER A 33 -9.29 -5.72 7.82
N ASP A 34 -9.16 -6.27 6.62
CA ASP A 34 -9.28 -7.69 6.31
C ASP A 34 -7.99 -8.49 6.58
N GLY A 35 -6.91 -7.81 6.98
CA GLY A 35 -5.60 -8.39 7.24
C GLY A 35 -4.70 -8.50 6.01
N GLU A 36 -5.19 -8.16 4.81
CA GLU A 36 -4.37 -8.21 3.60
C GLU A 36 -3.38 -7.05 3.53
N GLN A 37 -2.24 -7.30 2.89
CA GLN A 37 -1.22 -6.30 2.60
C GLN A 37 -1.33 -5.86 1.15
N ARG A 38 -1.41 -4.54 0.91
CA ARG A 38 -1.53 -3.99 -0.45
C ARG A 38 -0.65 -2.75 -0.60
N TRP A 39 -0.10 -2.58 -1.79
CA TRP A 39 0.56 -1.35 -2.22
C TRP A 39 -0.49 -0.32 -2.62
N VAL A 40 -0.39 0.89 -2.07
CA VAL A 40 -1.37 1.96 -2.30
C VAL A 40 -0.63 3.24 -2.67
N ASP A 41 -1.17 3.98 -3.63
CA ASP A 41 -0.65 5.29 -4.04
C ASP A 41 -0.38 6.20 -2.83
N THR A 42 0.78 6.84 -2.86
CA THR A 42 1.20 7.67 -1.75
C THR A 42 2.02 8.87 -2.22
N TYR A 43 2.60 9.57 -1.25
CA TYR A 43 3.66 10.53 -1.45
C TYR A 43 4.82 10.15 -0.53
N GLU A 44 6.03 10.50 -0.93
CA GLU A 44 7.23 10.37 -0.10
C GLU A 44 7.13 11.22 1.16
N LYS A 45 7.70 10.70 2.25
CA LYS A 45 7.79 11.37 3.55
C LYS A 45 9.14 11.12 4.17
N GLU A 46 9.56 12.05 5.03
CA GLU A 46 10.77 11.89 5.83
C GLU A 46 10.70 10.60 6.66
N GLY A 47 11.77 9.79 6.59
CA GLY A 47 11.84 8.48 7.26
C GLY A 47 11.28 7.30 6.45
N ASP A 48 10.85 7.52 5.20
CA ASP A 48 10.48 6.42 4.31
C ASP A 48 11.71 5.60 3.89
N VAL A 49 11.51 4.29 3.80
CA VAL A 49 12.49 3.30 3.34
C VAL A 49 12.06 2.82 1.96
N VAL A 50 12.89 3.10 0.96
CA VAL A 50 12.65 2.68 -0.43
C VAL A 50 13.16 1.25 -0.63
N LEU A 51 12.27 0.33 -0.98
CA LEU A 51 12.66 -1.00 -1.46
C LEU A 51 13.10 -0.91 -2.92
N LYS A 52 14.19 -1.60 -3.23
CA LYS A 52 14.68 -1.80 -4.59
C LYS A 52 14.73 -3.30 -4.84
N TRP A 53 14.39 -3.71 -6.05
CA TRP A 53 14.65 -5.06 -6.50
C TRP A 53 16.16 -5.27 -6.55
N GLU A 54 16.63 -6.41 -6.05
CA GLU A 54 17.97 -6.87 -6.37
C GLU A 54 17.94 -7.47 -7.77
N GLU A 55 18.89 -7.06 -8.62
CA GLU A 55 19.12 -7.74 -9.89
C GLU A 55 19.83 -9.07 -9.58
N GLU A 56 19.19 -10.19 -9.93
CA GLU A 56 19.81 -11.53 -9.86
C GLU A 56 20.88 -11.75 -10.93
#